data_AF-A0A1C7Z9F2-F1
#
_entry.id   AF-A0A1C7Z9F2-F1
#
_cell.length_a   1.000
_cell.length_b   1.000
_cell.length_c   1.000
_cell.angle_alpha   90.00
_cell.angle_beta   90.00
_cell.angle_gamma   90.00
#
_symmetry.space_group_name_H-M   'P 1'
#
loop_
_entity.id
_entity.type
_entity.pdbx_description
1 polymer ?
#
loop_
_entity_poly.entity_id
_entity_poly.type
_entity_poly.pdbx_seq_one_letter_code
_entity_poly.pdbx_strand_id
1 'polypeptide(L)'
;MAESPPASSADEHFGASPFDAGHTNLEFLKKSLPAWYISAPKALREALRLSQLKNESSRRTLEPIHSRFISIENFATPLLEQALLDRFKLRLDVTANQLVTMEVTTLLLVQTLKPVKQTLL
;
A
#
# COMPACT_ATOMS: atom_id res chain seq x y z
N MET A 1 -3.72 30.05 38.07
CA MET A 1 -4.25 31.06 37.14
C MET A 1 -3.83 30.62 35.74
N ALA A 2 -4.78 30.19 34.92
CA ALA A 2 -4.55 29.66 33.58
C ALA A 2 -4.73 30.81 32.58
N GLU A 3 -3.73 31.02 31.72
CA GLU A 3 -3.75 32.05 30.70
C GLU A 3 -4.09 31.40 29.36
N SER A 4 -5.31 31.62 28.89
CA SER A 4 -5.80 31.18 27.58
C SER A 4 -5.14 32.02 26.48
N PRO A 5 -4.70 31.40 25.35
CA PRO A 5 -4.17 32.17 24.23
C PRO A 5 -5.30 32.98 23.56
N PRO A 6 -4.99 34.18 23.02
CA PRO A 6 -5.99 35.05 22.43
C PRO A 6 -6.58 34.41 21.16
N ALA A 7 -7.91 34.37 21.11
CA ALA A 7 -8.67 34.01 19.92
C ALA A 7 -8.27 34.97 18.78
N SER A 8 -7.44 34.48 17.85
CA SER A 8 -7.13 35.18 16.61
C SER A 8 -8.42 35.29 15.80
N SER A 9 -8.89 36.52 15.64
CA SER A 9 -9.99 36.96 14.79
C SER A 9 -10.01 36.21 13.45
N ALA A 10 -10.98 35.30 13.31
CA ALA A 10 -11.22 34.50 12.13
C ALA A 10 -12.37 35.07 11.31
N ASP A 11 -12.27 36.34 10.93
CA ASP A 11 -13.12 37.05 9.98
C ASP A 11 -12.19 38.15 9.43
N GLU A 12 -11.81 38.25 8.16
CA GLU A 12 -12.66 38.53 7.02
C GLU A 12 -11.93 38.12 5.73
N HIS A 13 -12.40 37.09 5.03
CA HIS A 13 -12.29 36.90 3.56
C HIS A 13 -13.11 35.65 3.17
N PHE A 14 -14.34 35.57 3.68
CA PHE A 14 -15.32 34.56 3.27
C PHE A 14 -15.95 35.03 1.95
N GLY A 15 -15.46 34.58 0.79
CA GLY A 15 -16.20 34.86 -0.44
C GLY A 15 -15.50 34.76 -1.79
N ALA A 16 -14.23 34.39 -1.89
CA ALA A 16 -13.67 34.09 -3.21
C ALA A 16 -14.21 32.74 -3.69
N SER A 17 -15.18 32.76 -4.61
CA SER A 17 -15.66 31.56 -5.31
C SER A 17 -14.47 30.69 -5.75
N PRO A 18 -14.49 29.36 -5.53
CA PRO A 18 -13.37 28.50 -5.85
C PRO A 18 -13.02 28.38 -7.31
N PHE A 19 -13.93 28.79 -8.20
CA PHE A 19 -13.72 28.77 -9.63
C PHE A 19 -14.25 30.07 -10.22
N ASP A 20 -13.52 30.58 -11.23
CA ASP A 20 -13.97 31.70 -12.04
C ASP A 20 -15.20 31.29 -12.86
N ALA A 21 -16.09 32.24 -13.11
CA ALA A 21 -17.40 32.02 -13.75
C ALA A 21 -17.31 31.41 -15.18
N GLY A 22 -16.12 31.41 -15.80
CA GLY A 22 -15.88 30.86 -17.13
C GLY A 22 -15.29 29.44 -17.16
N HIS A 23 -15.18 28.74 -16.03
CA HIS A 23 -14.60 27.39 -16.03
C HIS A 23 -15.50 26.38 -16.75
N THR A 24 -15.00 25.68 -17.76
CA THR A 24 -15.80 24.75 -18.60
C THR A 24 -16.54 23.67 -17.79
N ASN A 25 -15.97 23.25 -16.66
CA ASN A 25 -16.53 22.20 -15.81
C ASN A 25 -17.19 22.72 -14.52
N LEU A 26 -17.53 24.02 -14.46
CA LEU A 26 -18.00 24.66 -13.22
C LEU A 26 -19.25 23.97 -12.64
N GLU A 27 -20.23 23.64 -13.49
CA GLU A 27 -21.47 22.97 -13.06
C GLU A 27 -21.23 21.54 -12.53
N PHE A 28 -20.22 20.84 -13.03
CA PHE A 28 -19.80 19.55 -12.51
C PHE A 28 -19.06 19.69 -11.16
N LEU A 29 -18.16 20.67 -11.06
CA LEU A 29 -17.39 20.93 -9.84
C LEU A 29 -18.29 21.36 -8.68
N LYS A 30 -19.31 22.19 -8.94
CA LYS A 30 -20.32 22.56 -7.94
C LYS A 30 -21.05 21.36 -7.34
N LYS A 31 -21.32 20.32 -8.15
CA LYS A 31 -22.04 19.11 -7.72
C LYS A 31 -21.14 18.08 -7.05
N SER A 32 -19.87 18.03 -7.44
CA SER A 32 -18.91 17.00 -7.00
C SER A 32 -18.07 17.42 -5.80
N LEU A 33 -17.92 18.73 -5.56
CA LEU A 33 -17.07 19.20 -4.48
C LEU A 33 -17.78 19.18 -3.13
N PRO A 34 -17.10 18.71 -2.07
CA PRO A 34 -17.65 18.75 -0.73
C PRO A 34 -17.94 20.18 -0.26
N ALA A 35 -19.01 20.34 0.52
CA ALA A 35 -19.42 21.61 1.09
C ALA A 35 -18.29 22.30 1.89
N TRP A 36 -17.50 21.51 2.63
CA TRP A 36 -16.37 22.02 3.43
C TRP A 36 -15.26 22.64 2.58
N TYR A 37 -15.08 22.21 1.33
CA TYR A 37 -14.06 22.74 0.43
C TYR A 37 -14.52 24.06 -0.19
N ILE A 38 -15.81 24.15 -0.52
CA ILE A 38 -16.42 25.36 -1.08
C ILE A 38 -16.45 26.50 -0.06
N SER A 39 -16.77 26.19 1.21
CA SER A 39 -16.80 27.17 2.30
C SER A 39 -15.41 27.55 2.83
N ALA A 40 -14.35 26.81 2.46
CA ALA A 40 -13.01 27.06 2.97
C ALA A 40 -12.38 28.37 2.41
N PRO A 41 -11.62 29.10 3.24
CA PRO A 41 -10.76 30.20 2.80
C PRO A 41 -9.83 29.81 1.64
N LYS A 42 -9.54 30.78 0.75
CA LYS A 42 -8.64 30.57 -0.40
C LYS A 42 -7.27 30.03 0.01
N ALA A 43 -6.72 30.51 1.12
CA ALA A 43 -5.43 30.07 1.63
C ALA A 43 -5.40 28.58 1.98
N LEU A 44 -6.48 28.05 2.58
CA LEU A 44 -6.59 26.62 2.92
C LEU A 44 -6.77 25.74 1.69
N ARG A 45 -7.56 26.19 0.70
CA ARG A 45 -7.69 25.50 -0.57
C ARG A 45 -6.36 25.41 -1.32
N GLU A 46 -5.60 26.50 -1.34
CA GLU A 46 -4.29 26.53 -1.97
C GLU A 46 -3.28 25.65 -1.23
N ALA A 47 -3.29 25.66 0.11
CA ALA A 47 -2.47 24.76 0.91
C ALA A 47 -2.77 23.28 0.62
N LEU A 48 -4.06 22.91 0.50
CA LEU A 48 -4.47 21.56 0.12
C LEU A 48 -3.98 21.19 -1.28
N ARG A 49 -4.14 22.10 -2.26
CA ARG A 49 -3.66 21.91 -3.64
C ARG A 49 -2.15 21.66 -3.68
N LEU A 50 -1.38 22.47 -2.96
CA LEU A 50 0.07 22.32 -2.87
C LEU A 50 0.48 21.01 -2.17
N SER A 51 -0.24 20.61 -1.12
CA SER A 51 -0.02 19.34 -0.44
C SER A 51 -0.25 18.15 -1.38
N GLN A 52 -1.35 18.17 -2.13
CA GLN A 52 -1.68 17.14 -3.11
C GLN A 52 -0.62 17.08 -4.22
N LEU A 53 -0.20 18.24 -4.75
CA LEU A 53 0.83 18.31 -5.78
C LEU A 53 2.16 17.71 -5.29
N LYS A 54 2.57 18.02 -4.05
CA LYS A 54 3.76 17.43 -3.43
C LYS A 54 3.62 15.92 -3.26
N ASN A 55 2.47 15.45 -2.78
CA ASN A 55 2.21 14.02 -2.63
C ASN A 55 2.35 13.28 -3.97
N GLU A 56 1.74 13.80 -5.04
CA GLU A 56 1.86 13.22 -6.38
C GLU A 56 3.31 13.23 -6.88
N SER A 57 4.05 14.31 -6.65
CA SER A 57 5.48 14.38 -6.98
C SER A 57 6.30 13.34 -6.22
N SER A 58 6.05 13.17 -4.92
CA SER A 58 6.70 12.16 -4.09
C SER A 58 6.38 10.75 -4.58
N ARG A 59 5.11 10.46 -4.88
CA ARG A 59 4.69 9.17 -5.43
C ARG A 59 5.40 8.86 -6.74
N ARG A 60 5.43 9.80 -7.69
CA ARG A 60 6.14 9.63 -8.97
C ARG A 60 7.64 9.40 -8.79
N THR A 61 8.23 10.00 -7.77
CA THR A 61 9.66 9.82 -7.45
C THR A 61 9.93 8.43 -6.86
N LEU A 62 9.00 7.90 -6.07
CA LEU A 62 9.12 6.59 -5.43
C LEU A 62 8.73 5.43 -6.37
N GLU A 63 7.85 5.66 -7.34
CA GLU A 63 7.39 4.67 -8.31
C GLU A 63 8.54 3.87 -8.97
N PRO A 64 9.63 4.49 -9.50
CA PRO A 64 10.73 3.73 -10.09
C PRO A 64 11.57 2.94 -9.07
N ILE A 65 11.50 3.28 -7.78
CA ILE A 65 12.14 2.49 -6.72
C ILE A 65 11.25 1.29 -6.39
N HIS A 66 9.95 1.54 -6.27
CA HIS A 66 8.97 0.50 -5.99
C HIS A 66 8.93 -0.57 -7.08
N SER A 67 8.97 -0.17 -8.35
CA SER A 67 8.97 -1.09 -9.50
C SER A 67 10.23 -1.95 -9.64
N ARG A 68 11.31 -1.64 -8.90
CA ARG A 68 12.53 -2.46 -8.85
C ARG A 68 12.42 -3.62 -7.87
N PHE A 69 11.48 -3.56 -6.92
CA PHE A 69 11.30 -4.67 -6.00
C PHE A 69 10.69 -5.86 -6.74
N ILE A 70 11.35 -7.00 -6.59
CA ILE A 70 10.90 -8.28 -7.13
C ILE A 70 10.08 -8.96 -6.03
N SER A 71 9.01 -9.67 -6.39
CA SER A 71 8.27 -10.46 -5.40
C SER A 71 9.17 -11.51 -4.77
N ILE A 72 8.91 -11.84 -3.50
CA ILE A 72 9.67 -12.86 -2.77
C ILE A 72 9.62 -14.19 -3.53
N GLU A 73 8.46 -14.53 -4.09
CA GLU A 73 8.28 -15.68 -4.97
C GLU A 73 9.29 -15.64 -6.11
N ASN A 74 9.25 -14.61 -6.96
CA ASN A 74 10.13 -14.49 -8.14
C ASN A 74 11.63 -14.49 -7.79
N PHE A 75 12.00 -14.05 -6.58
CA PHE A 75 13.36 -14.16 -6.07
C PHE A 75 13.71 -15.58 -5.61
N ALA A 76 12.80 -16.23 -4.88
CA ALA A 76 13.06 -17.51 -4.21
C ALA A 76 12.92 -18.73 -5.13
N THR A 77 11.99 -18.72 -6.09
CA THR A 77 11.75 -19.87 -6.99
C THR A 77 13.02 -20.34 -7.69
N PRO A 78 13.75 -19.49 -8.46
CA PRO A 78 14.92 -19.95 -9.19
C PRO A 78 16.05 -20.43 -8.27
N LEU A 79 16.19 -19.80 -7.10
CA LEU A 79 17.20 -20.17 -6.11
C LEU A 79 16.90 -21.54 -5.49
N LEU A 80 15.63 -21.81 -5.16
CA LEU A 80 15.23 -23.06 -4.58
C LEU A 80 15.24 -24.21 -5.60
N GLU A 81 14.80 -23.96 -6.83
CA GLU A 81 14.89 -24.94 -7.94
C GLU A 81 16.34 -25.35 -8.19
N GLN A 82 17.27 -24.39 -8.22
CA GLN A 82 18.68 -24.67 -8.38
C GLN A 82 19.23 -25.48 -7.19
N ALA A 83 18.90 -25.10 -5.95
CA ALA A 83 19.37 -25.83 -4.78
C ALA A 83 18.84 -27.28 -4.72
N LEU A 84 17.59 -27.50 -5.11
CA LEU A 84 16.99 -28.84 -5.20
C LEU A 84 17.65 -29.67 -6.30
N LEU A 85 17.94 -29.04 -7.44
CA LEU A 85 18.69 -29.67 -8.52
C LEU A 85 20.08 -30.07 -8.07
N ASP A 86 20.81 -29.21 -7.39
CA ASP A 86 22.17 -29.49 -6.97
C ASP A 86 22.23 -30.64 -5.96
N ARG A 87 21.29 -30.66 -5.01
CA ARG A 87 21.27 -31.62 -3.90
C ARG A 87 20.65 -32.96 -4.26
N PHE A 88 19.53 -32.95 -4.97
CA PHE A 88 18.74 -34.16 -5.26
C PHE A 88 18.81 -34.60 -6.72
N LYS A 89 19.41 -33.79 -7.62
CA LYS A 89 19.47 -34.05 -9.07
C LYS A 89 18.10 -34.19 -9.73
N LEU A 90 17.07 -33.61 -9.10
CA LEU A 90 15.68 -33.64 -9.55
C LEU A 90 15.25 -32.24 -10.01
N ARG A 91 14.62 -32.17 -11.19
CA ARG A 91 13.93 -30.96 -11.66
C ARG A 91 12.54 -30.95 -11.05
N LEU A 92 12.31 -30.01 -10.16
CA LEU A 92 11.09 -29.95 -9.37
C LEU A 92 10.55 -28.52 -9.41
N ASP A 93 9.29 -28.39 -9.81
CA ASP A 93 8.59 -27.10 -9.82
C ASP A 93 8.21 -26.72 -8.39
N VAL A 94 8.82 -25.68 -7.85
CA VAL A 94 8.64 -25.26 -6.45
C VAL A 94 7.22 -24.74 -6.20
N THR A 95 6.53 -24.23 -7.23
CA THR A 95 5.18 -23.67 -7.09
C THR A 95 4.10 -24.75 -7.10
N ALA A 96 4.32 -25.84 -7.82
CA ALA A 96 3.39 -26.96 -7.91
C ALA A 96 3.60 -28.03 -6.82
N ASN A 97 4.75 -28.02 -6.13
CA ASN A 97 5.11 -29.06 -5.17
C ASN A 97 5.22 -28.54 -3.74
N GLN A 98 4.63 -29.28 -2.80
CA GLN A 98 4.67 -28.94 -1.39
C GLN A 98 5.61 -29.88 -0.64
N LEU A 99 6.52 -29.31 0.16
CA LEU A 99 7.31 -30.07 1.12
C LEU A 99 6.44 -30.36 2.34
N VAL A 100 6.24 -31.64 2.65
CA VAL A 100 5.51 -32.09 3.84
C VAL A 100 6.47 -32.89 4.70
N THR A 101 6.68 -32.43 5.93
CA THR A 101 7.42 -33.21 6.92
C THR A 101 6.48 -34.24 7.55
N MET A 102 6.90 -35.51 7.55
CA MET A 102 6.14 -36.61 8.14
C MET A 102 6.72 -36.96 9.50
N GLU A 103 5.87 -37.04 10.51
CA GLU A 103 6.24 -37.65 11.79
C GLU A 103 6.12 -39.16 11.65
N VAL A 104 7.21 -39.87 11.96
CA VAL A 104 7.26 -41.33 11.94
C VAL A 104 7.05 -41.82 13.36
N THR A 105 5.87 -42.35 13.67
CA THR A 105 5.62 -43.02 14.95
C THR A 105 5.67 -44.53 14.74
N THR A 106 6.58 -45.20 15.45
CA THR A 106 6.72 -46.66 15.39
C THR A 106 6.24 -47.28 16.70
N LEU A 107 5.19 -48.11 16.64
CA LEU A 107 4.67 -48.85 17.79
C LEU A 107 4.63 -50.34 17.50
N LEU A 108 5.36 -51.11 18.31
CA LEU A 108 5.49 -52.58 18.31
C LEU A 108 6.08 -53.17 17.01
N LEU A 109 5.47 -52.92 15.85
CA LEU A 109 5.91 -53.30 14.49
C LEU A 109 5.24 -52.46 13.38
N VAL A 110 4.32 -51.55 13.72
CA VAL A 110 3.59 -50.73 12.77
C VAL A 110 4.21 -49.33 12.73
N GLN A 111 4.62 -48.90 11.54
CA GLN A 111 5.03 -47.53 11.27
C GLN A 111 3.81 -46.73 10.79
N THR A 112 3.51 -45.64 11.48
CA THR A 112 2.50 -44.68 11.04
C THR A 112 3.19 -43.39 10.64
N LEU A 113 2.80 -42.89 9.45
CA LEU A 113 3.26 -41.61 8.92
C LEU A 113 2.13 -40.60 9.10
N LYS A 114 2.37 -39.54 9.89
CA LYS A 114 1.42 -38.45 10.05
C LYS A 114 1.99 -37.17 9.45
N PRO A 115 1.26 -36.46 8.58
CA PRO A 115 1.72 -35.18 8.05
C PRO A 115 1.75 -34.15 9.18
N VAL A 116 2.92 -33.58 9.41
CA VAL A 116 3.07 -32.41 10.29
C VAL A 116 2.80 -31.19 9.42
N LYS A 117 1.75 -30.44 9.75
CA LYS A 117 1.47 -29.18 9.06
C LYS A 117 2.64 -28.22 9.28
N GLN A 118 3.36 -27.93 8.20
CA GLN A 118 4.30 -26.82 8.17
C GLN A 118 3.60 -25.65 7.50
N THR A 119 3.30 -24.62 8.28
CA THR A 119 3.03 -23.29 7.75
C THR A 119 4.34 -22.72 7.19
N LEU A 120 4.51 -22.82 5.89
CA LEU A 120 5.46 -21.97 5.17
C LEU A 120 4.79 -20.61 5.04
N LEU A 121 5.52 -19.58 5.49
CA LEU A 121 5.14 -18.17 5.66
C LEU A 121 4.22 -17.62 4.57
#